data_AF-A0A416JYC6-F1
#
_entry.id   AF-A0A416JYC6-F1
#
_cell.length_a   1.000
_cell.length_b   1.000
_cell.length_c   1.000
_cell.angle_alpha   90.00
_cell.angle_beta   90.00
_cell.angle_gamma   90.00
#
_symmetry.space_group_name_H-M   'P 1'
#
loop_
_entity.id
_entity.type
_entity.pdbx_description
1 polymer ?
#
loop_
_entity_poly.entity_id
_entity_poly.type
_entity_poly.pdbx_seq_one_letter_code
_entity_poly.pdbx_strand_id
1 'polypeptide(L)' 'MYQITCLNPGSRLKDRYEALVTPEKREIWDQEIKEKEKEAENCEQLRELEQLFAGDPETRMKEAARQVEAWKQDYRRMA' A
#
# COMPACT_ATOMS: atom_id res chain seq x y z
N MET A 1 2.68 -13.81 -9.79
CA MET A 1 2.10 -14.73 -8.77
C MET A 1 2.95 -14.77 -7.50
N TYR A 2 4.28 -14.93 -7.58
CA TYR A 2 5.18 -14.78 -6.42
C TYR A 2 5.09 -13.38 -5.77
N GLN A 3 4.86 -12.31 -6.53
CA GLN A 3 4.67 -10.96 -5.95
C GLN A 3 3.58 -10.89 -4.88
N ILE A 4 2.51 -11.70 -5.03
CA ILE A 4 1.39 -11.71 -4.08
C ILE A 4 1.86 -12.28 -2.73
N THR A 5 2.77 -13.25 -2.74
CA THR A 5 3.35 -13.79 -1.50
C THR A 5 4.33 -12.82 -0.83
N CYS A 6 4.96 -11.93 -1.60
CA CYS A 6 5.80 -10.85 -1.04
C CYS A 6 4.94 -9.80 -0.31
N LEU A 7 3.76 -9.48 -0.83
CA LEU A 7 2.85 -8.49 -0.25
C LEU A 7 1.97 -9.03 0.89
N ASN A 8 1.69 -10.34 0.90
CA ASN A 8 0.91 -10.99 1.93
C ASN A 8 1.64 -12.24 2.45
N PRO A 9 2.33 -12.15 3.60
CA PRO A 9 3.11 -13.24 4.17
C PRO A 9 2.29 -14.51 4.49
N GLY A 10 0.97 -14.37 4.67
CA GLY A 10 0.06 -15.50 4.89
C GLY A 10 -0.33 -16.23 3.61
N SER A 11 0.02 -15.69 2.44
CA SER A 11 -0.24 -16.32 1.15
C SER A 11 0.95 -17.16 0.71
N ARG A 12 0.67 -18.36 0.17
CA ARG A 12 1.69 -19.23 -0.41
C ARG A 12 1.28 -19.67 -1.81
N LEU A 13 2.26 -19.82 -2.68
CA LEU A 13 2.06 -20.44 -3.98
C LEU A 13 1.84 -21.95 -3.83
N LYS A 14 1.00 -22.52 -4.70
CA LYS A 14 0.95 -23.99 -4.83
C LYS A 14 2.28 -24.48 -5.42
N ASP A 15 2.72 -25.67 -5.01
CA ASP A 15 4.02 -26.26 -5.38
C ASP A 15 4.31 -26.22 -6.88
N ARG A 16 3.31 -26.51 -7.73
CA ARG A 16 3.44 -26.47 -9.19
C ARG A 16 3.83 -25.10 -9.74
N TYR A 17 3.47 -24.02 -9.04
CA TYR A 17 3.85 -22.66 -9.40
C TYR A 17 5.14 -22.23 -8.72
N GLU A 18 5.46 -22.74 -7.52
CA GLU A 18 6.77 -22.52 -6.89
C GLU A 18 7.90 -23.03 -7.80
N ALA A 19 7.71 -24.20 -8.42
CA ALA A 19 8.66 -24.79 -9.37
C ALA A 19 8.91 -23.94 -10.63
N LEU A 20 8.00 -23.02 -10.98
CA LEU A 20 8.13 -22.14 -12.14
C LEU A 20 8.83 -20.80 -11.79
N VAL A 21 9.01 -20.54 -10.50
CA VAL A 21 9.69 -19.34 -10.01
C VAL A 21 11.16 -19.67 -9.84
N THR A 22 11.95 -19.30 -10.86
CA THR A 22 13.40 -19.48 -10.82
C THR A 22 14.04 -18.55 -9.77
N PRO A 23 15.24 -18.87 -9.27
CA PRO A 23 15.97 -18.00 -8.34
C PRO A 23 16.16 -16.58 -8.86
N GLU A 24 16.48 -16.43 -10.15
CA GLU A 24 16.69 -15.12 -10.77
C GLU A 24 15.40 -14.31 -10.80
N LYS A 25 14.26 -14.95 -11.05
CA LYS A 25 12.95 -14.28 -10.98
C LYS A 25 12.64 -13.84 -9.56
N ARG A 26 12.94 -14.65 -8.53
CA ARG A 26 12.77 -14.25 -7.12
C ARG A 26 13.56 -12.98 -6.83
N GLU A 27 14.83 -12.98 -7.16
CA GLU A 27 15.72 -11.86 -6.86
C GLU A 27 15.26 -10.55 -7.53
N ILE A 28 14.83 -10.61 -8.80
CA ILE A 28 14.25 -9.45 -9.48
C ILE A 28 13.02 -8.91 -8.73
N TRP A 29 12.08 -9.79 -8.37
CA TRP A 29 10.86 -9.37 -7.68
C TRP A 29 11.13 -8.85 -6.27
N ASP A 30 12.04 -9.48 -5.53
CA ASP A 30 12.43 -9.03 -4.18
C ASP A 30 13.07 -7.63 -4.25
N GLN A 31 13.89 -7.37 -5.26
CA GLN A 31 14.50 -6.06 -5.48
C GLN A 31 13.46 -5.00 -5.88
N GLU A 32 12.54 -5.32 -6.78
CA GLU A 32 11.46 -4.41 -7.18
C GLU A 32 10.53 -4.07 -6.02
N ILE A 33 10.14 -5.05 -5.19
CA ILE A 33 9.34 -4.80 -3.98
C ILE A 33 10.08 -3.85 -3.04
N LYS A 34 11.36 -4.10 -2.78
CA LYS A 34 12.18 -3.25 -1.90
C LYS A 34 12.29 -1.81 -2.42
N GLU A 35 12.42 -1.63 -3.73
CA GLU A 35 12.44 -0.30 -4.34
C GLU A 35 11.08 0.40 -4.19
N LYS A 36 9.98 -0.32 -4.40
CA LYS A 36 8.62 0.21 -4.23
C LYS A 36 8.28 0.52 -2.78
N GLU A 37 8.76 -0.27 -1.82
CA GLU A 37 8.65 0.03 -0.39
C GLU A 37 9.38 1.34 -0.05
N LYS A 38 10.60 1.52 -0.56
CA LYS A 38 11.36 2.77 -0.38
C LYS A 38 10.67 3.98 -1.01
N GLU A 39 10.06 3.81 -2.19
CA GLU A 39 9.23 4.87 -2.79
C GLU A 39 8.00 5.18 -1.92
N ALA A 40 7.33 4.14 -1.39
CA ALA A 40 6.16 4.28 -0.54
C ALA A 40 6.48 4.97 0.80
N GLU A 41 7.63 4.67 1.41
CA GLU A 41 8.11 5.38 2.61
C GLU A 41 8.24 6.89 2.40
N ASN A 42 8.58 7.31 1.18
CA ASN A 42 8.71 8.73 0.81
C ASN A 42 7.40 9.31 0.24
N CYS A 43 6.29 8.57 0.33
CA CYS A 43 5.00 9.04 -0.15
C CYS A 43 4.45 10.12 0.77
N GLU A 44 4.32 11.35 0.26
CA GLU A 44 3.76 12.49 1.00
C GLU A 44 2.37 12.17 1.59
N GLN A 45 1.58 11.33 0.92
CA GLN A 45 0.25 10.91 1.39
C GLN A 45 0.31 10.06 2.66
N LEU A 46 1.35 9.22 2.82
CA LEU A 46 1.59 8.47 4.05
C LEU A 46 1.99 9.41 5.19
N ARG A 47 2.82 10.42 4.89
CA ARG A 47 3.26 11.42 5.86
C ARG A 47 2.11 12.30 6.35
N GLU A 48 1.22 12.73 5.46
CA GLU A 48 -0.01 13.43 5.81
C GLU A 48 -0.92 12.58 6.70
N LEU A 49 -1.00 11.27 6.41
CA LEU A 49 -1.77 10.31 7.20
C LEU A 49 -1.17 10.12 8.61
N GLU A 50 0.15 10.00 8.72
CA GLU A 50 0.83 9.91 10.02
C GLU A 50 0.62 11.17 10.87
N GLN A 51 0.70 12.36 10.27
CA GLN A 51 0.40 13.62 10.95
C GLN A 51 -1.05 13.68 11.45
N LEU A 52 -2.00 13.27 10.62
CA LEU A 52 -3.42 13.13 11.00
C LEU A 52 -3.60 12.20 12.20
N PHE A 53 -2.88 11.07 12.24
CA PHE A 53 -2.98 10.11 13.33
C PHE A 53 -2.25 10.54 14.62
N ALA A 54 -1.21 11.38 14.51
CA ALA A 54 -0.46 11.96 15.61
C ALA A 54 -1.18 13.12 16.33
N GLY A 55 -2.18 13.73 15.69
CA GLY A 55 -3.05 14.72 16.31
C GLY A 55 -3.90 14.15 17.46
N ASP A 56 -4.42 15.01 18.32
CA ASP A 56 -5.38 14.60 19.35
C ASP A 56 -6.65 13.99 18.71
N PRO A 57 -7.38 13.13 19.45
CA PRO A 57 -8.52 12.40 18.89
C PRO A 57 -9.60 13.26 18.24
N GLU A 58 -9.80 14.49 18.72
CA GLU A 58 -10.82 15.41 18.24
C GLU A 58 -10.40 16.05 16.91
N THR A 59 -9.16 16.52 16.82
CA THR A 59 -8.55 17.05 15.59
C THR A 59 -8.51 15.98 14.49
N ARG A 60 -8.10 14.75 14.84
CA ARG A 60 -8.05 13.61 13.91
C ARG A 60 -9.41 13.29 13.29
N MET A 61 -10.48 13.30 14.09
CA MET A 61 -11.82 12.96 13.60
C MET A 61 -12.38 14.05 12.66
N LYS A 62 -12.08 15.31 12.96
CA LYS A 62 -12.46 16.45 12.11
C LYS A 62 -11.78 16.42 10.74
N GLU A 63 -10.48 16.13 10.72
CA GLU A 63 -9.72 16.06 9.47
C GLU A 63 -10.06 14.81 8.65
N ALA A 64 -10.29 13.65 9.27
CA ALA A 64 -10.79 12.46 8.59
C ALA A 64 -12.15 12.70 7.92
N ALA A 65 -13.07 13.39 8.61
CA ALA A 65 -14.35 13.78 8.03
C ALA A 65 -14.19 14.70 6.80
N ARG A 66 -13.21 15.62 6.83
CA ARG A 66 -12.89 16.50 5.68
C ARG A 66 -12.42 15.69 4.46
N GLN A 67 -11.56 14.71 4.66
CA GLN A 67 -11.06 13.86 3.57
C GLN A 67 -12.19 13.03 2.94
N VAL A 68 -13.06 12.44 3.76
CA VAL A 68 -14.22 11.67 3.27
C VAL A 68 -15.18 12.55 2.46
N GLU A 69 -15.42 13.79 2.88
CA GLU A 69 -16.30 14.70 2.15
C GLU A 69 -15.70 15.15 0.81
N ALA A 70 -14.38 15.37 0.74
CA ALA A 70 -13.69 15.65 -0.52
C ALA A 70 -13.85 14.49 -1.51
N TRP A 71 -13.63 13.24 -1.07
CA TRP A 71 -13.82 12.06 -1.92
C TRP A 71 -15.27 11.91 -2.40
N LYS A 72 -16.25 12.20 -1.55
CA LYS A 72 -17.67 12.21 -1.95
C LYS A 72 -17.95 13.26 -3.02
N GLN A 73 -17.39 14.46 -2.89
CA GLN A 73 -17.56 15.51 -3.90
C GLN A 73 -16.94 15.11 -5.23
N ASP A 74 -15.72 14.56 -5.21
CA ASP A 74 -15.05 14.10 -6.43
C ASP A 74 -15.84 12.96 -7.09
N TYR A 75 -16.34 12.01 -6.31
CA TYR A 75 -17.20 10.94 -6.82
C TYR A 75 -18.48 11.47 -7.48
N ARG A 76 -19.15 12.45 -6.85
CA ARG A 76 -20.35 13.07 -7.43
C ARG A 76 -20.06 13.87 -8.70
N ARG A 77 -18.86 14.42 -8.86
CA ARG A 77 -18.44 15.13 -10.09
C ARG A 77 -18.11 14.18 -11.24
N MET A 78 -17.83 12.91 -10.95
CA MET A 78 -17.58 11.88 -11.94
C MET A 78 -18.88 11.23 -12.49
N ALA A 79 -20.03 11.49 -11.88
CA ALA A 79 -21.36 11.03 -12.31
C ALA A 79 -22.10 12.11 -13.09
#